data_AF-A0A183I9Y4-F1
#
_entry.id   AF-A0A183I9Y4-F1
#
_cell.length_a   1.000
_cell.length_b   1.000
_cell.length_c   1.000
_cell.angle_alpha   90.00
_cell.angle_beta   90.00
_cell.angle_gamma   90.00
#
_symmetry.space_group_name_H-M   'P 1'
#
loop_
_entity.id
_entity.type
_entity.pdbx_description
1 polymer ?
#
loop_
_entity_poly.entity_id
_entity_poly.type
_entity_poly.pdbx_seq_one_letter_code
_entity_poly.pdbx_strand_id
1 'polypeptide(L)'
;YTPPFFGAAQVFLGLSGFLLAEYGNLSVHLLLRDLRPPGSTERRIPEPNSNWCTGLFRLVCCPNYTYEVLAWLSFSVMTQCLPALIFTLAGGYQMTVWAIGKRRAYLKEFPNFPRNRKAIFPYLL
;
A
#
# COMPACT_ATOMS: atom_id res chain seq x y z
N TYR A 1 16.11 24.69 1.42
CA TYR A 1 14.69 24.52 1.75
C TYR A 1 13.89 25.27 0.71
N THR A 2 13.07 24.57 -0.08
CA THR A 2 12.18 25.21 -1.05
C THR A 2 10.85 25.44 -0.34
N PRO A 3 10.42 26.70 -0.12
CA PRO A 3 9.12 26.95 0.51
C PRO A 3 7.99 26.38 -0.39
N PRO A 4 6.89 25.89 0.21
CA PRO A 4 5.81 25.27 -0.55
C PRO A 4 5.20 26.27 -1.52
N PHE A 5 5.20 25.94 -2.81
CA PHE A 5 4.76 26.84 -3.88
C PHE A 5 3.28 27.22 -3.73
N PHE A 6 2.44 26.29 -3.29
CA PHE A 6 1.00 26.50 -3.07
C PHE A 6 0.66 26.78 -1.59
N GLY A 7 1.66 27.14 -0.77
CA GLY A 7 1.48 27.53 0.62
C GLY A 7 0.93 26.43 1.54
N ALA A 8 0.25 26.85 2.60
CA ALA A 8 -0.22 25.95 3.66
C ALA A 8 -1.23 24.89 3.16
N ALA A 9 -2.03 25.21 2.14
CA ALA A 9 -3.01 24.27 1.58
C ALA A 9 -2.35 23.00 1.04
N GLN A 10 -1.25 23.14 0.28
CA GLN A 10 -0.46 21.98 -0.19
C GLN A 10 0.10 21.17 0.97
N VAL A 11 0.63 21.85 2.00
CA VAL A 11 1.19 21.16 3.16
C VAL A 11 0.12 20.36 3.88
N PHE A 12 -1.05 20.95 4.14
CA PHE A 12 -2.15 20.25 4.81
C PHE A 12 -2.76 19.14 3.95
N LEU A 13 -2.88 19.32 2.64
CA LEU A 13 -3.35 18.27 1.72
C LEU A 13 -2.37 17.09 1.69
N GLY A 14 -1.07 17.37 1.54
CA GLY A 14 -0.03 16.35 1.56
C GLY A 14 0.05 15.62 2.90
N LEU A 15 -0.03 16.35 4.01
CA LEU A 15 -0.07 15.77 5.36
C LEU A 15 -1.30 14.90 5.58
N SER A 16 -2.48 15.36 5.16
CA SER A 16 -3.73 14.60 5.30
C SER A 16 -3.67 13.31 4.49
N GLY A 17 -3.19 13.38 3.24
CA GLY A 17 -2.98 12.20 2.39
C GLY A 17 -1.97 11.23 2.99
N PHE A 18 -0.86 11.74 3.53
CA PHE A 18 0.17 10.95 4.19
C PHE A 18 -0.38 10.21 5.42
N LEU A 19 -1.10 10.91 6.31
CA LEU A 19 -1.67 10.30 7.52
C LEU A 19 -2.74 9.24 7.19
N LEU A 20 -3.59 9.49 6.20
CA LEU A 20 -4.58 8.50 5.75
C LEU A 20 -3.90 7.26 5.15
N ALA A 21 -2.82 7.46 4.39
CA ALA A 21 -2.06 6.38 3.79
C ALA A 21 -1.34 5.53 4.86
N GLU A 22 -0.66 6.17 5.83
CA GLU A 22 -0.01 5.48 6.94
C GLU A 22 -1.01 4.73 7.81
N TYR A 23 -2.18 5.33 8.09
CA TYR A 23 -3.25 4.64 8.81
C TYR A 23 -3.73 3.40 8.05
N GLY A 24 -3.90 3.51 6.73
CA GLY A 24 -4.25 2.38 5.87
C GLY A 24 -3.18 1.29 5.87
N ASN A 25 -1.91 1.68 5.77
CA ASN A 25 -0.78 0.76 5.82
C ASN A 25 -0.72 0.00 7.16
N LEU A 26 -0.84 0.72 8.28
CA LEU A 26 -0.89 0.14 9.62
C LEU A 26 -2.07 -0.83 9.76
N SER A 27 -3.25 -0.44 9.28
CA SER A 27 -4.46 -1.26 9.33
C SER A 27 -4.27 -2.59 8.60
N VAL A 28 -3.62 -2.55 7.43
CA VAL A 28 -3.26 -3.76 6.67
C VAL A 28 -2.24 -4.61 7.43
N HIS A 29 -1.21 -4.00 8.02
CA HIS A 29 -0.20 -4.72 8.80
C HIS A 29 -0.78 -5.41 10.03
N LEU A 30 -1.71 -4.77 10.75
CA LEU A 30 -2.42 -5.37 11.88
C LEU A 30 -3.22 -6.59 11.42
N LEU A 31 -3.95 -6.49 10.30
CA LEU A 31 -4.68 -7.62 9.72
C LEU A 31 -3.73 -8.77 9.36
N LEU A 32 -2.63 -8.47 8.66
CA LEU A 32 -1.63 -9.48 8.27
C LEU A 32 -0.95 -10.14 9.47
N ARG A 33 -0.74 -9.40 10.56
CA ARG A 33 -0.22 -9.92 11.82
C ARG A 33 -1.21 -10.91 12.43
N ASP A 34 -2.49 -10.53 12.51
CA ASP A 34 -3.53 -11.34 13.16
C ASP A 34 -3.82 -12.64 12.38
N LEU A 35 -3.47 -12.71 11.08
CA LEU A 35 -3.53 -13.94 10.28
C LEU A 35 -2.45 -14.97 10.65
N ARG A 36 -1.42 -14.59 11.42
CA ARG A 36 -0.36 -15.50 11.87
C ARG A 36 -0.47 -15.75 13.37
N PRO A 37 -1.14 -16.84 13.79
CA PRO A 37 -1.20 -17.18 15.21
C PRO A 37 0.22 -17.41 15.77
N PRO A 38 0.46 -17.07 17.05
CA PRO A 38 1.77 -17.23 17.68
C PRO A 38 2.27 -18.68 17.56
N GLY A 39 3.49 -18.86 17.06
CA GLY A 39 4.10 -20.18 16.89
C GLY A 39 3.73 -20.92 15.60
N SER A 40 2.94 -20.31 14.70
CA SER A 40 2.61 -20.90 13.40
C SER A 40 3.30 -20.19 12.23
N THR A 41 3.68 -20.97 11.21
CA THR A 41 4.14 -20.48 9.90
C THR A 41 3.06 -20.61 8.82
N GLU A 42 1.84 -21.01 9.20
CA GLU A 42 0.71 -21.17 8.28
C GLU A 42 0.40 -19.84 7.59
N ARG A 43 0.26 -19.89 6.26
CA ARG A 43 -0.17 -18.75 5.46
C ARG A 43 -1.65 -18.87 5.16
N ARG A 44 -2.36 -17.77 5.36
CA ARG A 44 -3.79 -17.65 5.05
C ARG A 44 -3.99 -16.58 3.99
N ILE A 45 -5.07 -16.72 3.22
CA ILE A 45 -5.50 -15.69 2.28
C ILE A 45 -6.04 -14.52 3.10
N PRO A 46 -5.49 -13.30 2.95
CA PRO A 46 -6.01 -12.14 3.64
C PRO A 46 -7.35 -11.72 3.03
N GLU A 47 -8.34 -11.55 3.90
CA GLU A 47 -9.67 -11.03 3.58
C GLU A 47 -9.91 -9.73 4.33
N PRO A 48 -10.70 -8.78 3.79
CA PRO A 48 -11.05 -7.55 4.49
C PRO A 48 -11.72 -7.83 5.85
N ASN A 49 -11.40 -7.01 6.85
CA ASN A 49 -12.07 -7.01 8.14
C ASN A 49 -13.00 -5.78 8.29
N SER A 50 -13.42 -5.46 9.52
CA SER A 50 -14.30 -4.32 9.82
C SER A 50 -13.68 -2.95 9.52
N ASN A 51 -12.35 -2.86 9.37
CA ASN A 51 -11.68 -1.62 9.03
C ASN A 51 -11.79 -1.34 7.52
N TRP A 52 -12.38 -0.20 7.18
CA TRP A 52 -12.62 0.21 5.80
C TRP A 52 -11.34 0.30 4.95
N CYS A 53 -10.17 0.58 5.54
CA CYS A 53 -8.90 0.58 4.81
C CYS A 53 -8.49 -0.83 4.33
N THR A 54 -8.93 -1.87 5.03
CA THR A 54 -8.66 -3.25 4.62
C THR A 54 -9.58 -3.71 3.49
N GLY A 55 -10.63 -2.94 3.17
CA GLY A 55 -11.51 -3.17 2.02
C GLY A 55 -10.75 -3.28 0.70
N LEU A 56 -9.57 -2.66 0.61
CA LEU A 56 -8.69 -2.71 -0.56
C LEU A 56 -8.22 -4.15 -0.89
N PHE A 57 -8.21 -5.07 0.08
CA PHE A 57 -7.97 -6.51 -0.18
C PHE A 57 -8.97 -7.13 -1.16
N ARG A 58 -10.17 -6.56 -1.35
CA ARG A 58 -11.10 -7.01 -2.38
C ARG A 58 -10.56 -6.79 -3.80
N LEU A 59 -9.75 -5.76 -3.97
CA LEU A 59 -9.28 -5.29 -5.27
C LEU A 59 -7.83 -5.69 -5.55
N VAL A 60 -6.96 -5.66 -4.53
CA VAL A 60 -5.51 -5.90 -4.69
C VAL A 60 -4.98 -6.93 -3.68
N CYS A 61 -3.89 -7.60 -4.05
CA CYS A 61 -3.23 -8.62 -3.24
C CYS A 61 -2.36 -8.01 -2.14
N CYS A 62 -1.73 -6.86 -2.40
CA CYS A 62 -0.79 -6.21 -1.50
C CYS A 62 -1.20 -4.74 -1.24
N PRO A 63 -2.32 -4.51 -0.50
CA PRO A 63 -2.81 -3.16 -0.26
C PRO A 63 -1.87 -2.31 0.60
N ASN A 64 -1.02 -2.93 1.41
CA ASN A 64 0.04 -2.23 2.15
C ASN A 64 0.96 -1.46 1.21
N TYR A 65 1.37 -2.06 0.09
CA TYR A 65 2.22 -1.39 -0.90
C TYR A 65 1.49 -0.26 -1.63
N THR A 66 0.18 -0.39 -1.86
CA THR A 66 -0.63 0.70 -2.41
C THR A 66 -0.63 1.90 -1.47
N TYR A 67 -0.84 1.66 -0.18
CA TYR A 67 -0.81 2.71 0.84
C TYR A 67 0.58 3.31 0.99
N GLU A 68 1.64 2.50 0.98
CA GLU A 68 3.01 2.98 1.07
C GLU A 68 3.38 3.89 -0.11
N VAL A 69 3.03 3.51 -1.35
CA VAL A 69 3.20 4.39 -2.51
C VAL A 69 2.40 5.69 -2.36
N LEU A 70 1.17 5.62 -1.86
CA LEU A 70 0.33 6.80 -1.64
C LEU A 70 0.91 7.73 -0.56
N ALA A 71 1.50 7.18 0.50
CA ALA A 71 2.18 7.93 1.54
C ALA A 71 3.36 8.71 0.95
N TRP A 72 4.25 8.04 0.22
CA TRP A 72 5.41 8.68 -0.41
C TRP A 72 5.03 9.69 -1.50
N LEU A 73 3.95 9.43 -2.25
CA LEU A 73 3.40 10.40 -3.20
C LEU A 73 2.88 11.65 -2.48
N SER A 74 2.13 11.48 -1.39
CA SER A 74 1.61 12.58 -0.58
C SER A 74 2.73 13.39 0.06
N PHE A 75 3.78 12.71 0.54
CA PHE A 75 5.00 13.33 1.07
C PHE A 75 5.76 14.12 -0.01
N SER A 76 5.82 13.61 -1.24
CA SER A 76 6.42 14.30 -2.38
C SER A 76 5.64 15.56 -2.76
N VAL A 77 4.31 15.51 -2.72
CA VAL A 77 3.44 16.70 -2.91
C VAL A 77 3.64 17.70 -1.78
N MET A 78 3.75 17.23 -0.53
CA MET A 78 3.95 18.08 0.63
C MET A 78 5.28 18.84 0.57
N THR A 79 6.38 18.14 0.25
CA THR A 79 7.74 18.68 0.31
C THR A 79 8.23 19.31 -0.99
N GLN A 80 7.60 18.99 -2.14
CA GLN A 80 8.00 19.42 -3.48
C GLN A 80 9.50 19.24 -3.77
N CYS A 81 10.14 18.23 -3.16
CA CYS A 81 11.54 17.98 -3.38
C CYS A 81 11.72 16.85 -4.40
N LEU A 82 12.55 17.09 -5.41
CA LEU A 82 12.87 16.12 -6.46
C LEU A 82 13.39 14.78 -5.89
N PRO A 83 14.21 14.75 -4.82
CA PRO A 83 14.64 13.48 -4.22
C PRO A 83 13.48 12.63 -3.68
N ALA A 84 12.46 13.23 -3.06
CA ALA A 84 11.29 12.48 -2.58
C ALA A 84 10.48 11.89 -3.73
N LEU A 85 10.33 12.64 -4.83
CA LEU A 85 9.63 12.14 -6.01
C LEU A 85 10.40 10.96 -6.64
N ILE A 86 11.72 11.08 -6.79
CA ILE A 86 12.55 9.98 -7.31
C ILE A 86 12.46 8.75 -6.40
N PHE A 87 12.51 8.95 -5.08
CA PHE A 87 12.34 7.87 -4.12
C PHE A 87 10.98 7.18 -4.25
N THR A 88 9.90 7.97 -4.41
CA THR A 88 8.54 7.45 -4.61
C THR A 88 8.44 6.61 -5.87
N LEU A 89 9.01 7.07 -7.00
CA LEU A 89 8.97 6.35 -8.27
C LEU A 89 9.80 5.06 -8.21
N ALA A 90 11.02 5.14 -7.70
CA ALA A 90 11.91 3.98 -7.57
C ALA A 90 11.33 2.93 -6.59
N GLY A 91 10.87 3.37 -5.43
CA GLY A 91 10.23 2.52 -4.43
C GLY A 91 8.92 1.91 -4.94
N GLY A 92 8.07 2.71 -5.60
CA GLY A 92 6.83 2.25 -6.21
C GLY A 92 7.04 1.20 -7.31
N TYR A 93 8.06 1.38 -8.16
CA TYR A 93 8.46 0.39 -9.14
C TYR A 93 8.89 -0.93 -8.47
N GLN A 94 9.79 -0.85 -7.48
CA GLN A 94 10.29 -2.02 -6.76
C GLN A 94 9.15 -2.78 -6.05
N MET A 95 8.27 -2.06 -5.34
CA MET A 95 7.11 -2.65 -4.68
C MET A 95 6.13 -3.29 -5.67
N THR A 96 5.97 -2.71 -6.86
CA THR A 96 5.15 -3.31 -7.93
C THR A 96 5.72 -4.65 -8.38
N VAL A 97 7.03 -4.74 -8.60
CA VAL A 97 7.70 -6.01 -8.95
C VAL A 97 7.49 -7.05 -7.85
N TRP A 98 7.67 -6.67 -6.58
CA TRP A 98 7.41 -7.55 -5.43
C TRP A 98 5.95 -7.99 -5.31
N ALA A 99 5.00 -7.08 -5.55
CA ALA A 99 3.57 -7.37 -5.50
C ALA A 99 3.17 -8.40 -6.57
N ILE A 100 3.69 -8.26 -7.79
CA ILE A 100 3.46 -9.21 -8.88
C ILE A 100 4.02 -10.59 -8.51
N GLY A 101 5.22 -10.63 -7.94
CA GLY A 101 5.83 -11.86 -7.41
C GLY A 101 4.96 -12.53 -6.34
N LYS A 102 4.50 -11.77 -5.34
CA LYS A 102 3.59 -12.25 -4.29
C LYS A 102 2.27 -12.78 -4.85
N ARG A 103 1.64 -12.06 -5.78
CA ARG A 103 0.39 -12.52 -6.43
C ARG A 103 0.60 -13.84 -7.15
N ARG A 104 1.70 -14.01 -7.89
CA ARG A 104 2.04 -15.28 -8.55
C ARG A 104 2.25 -16.40 -7.56
N ALA A 105 2.89 -16.13 -6.41
CA ALA A 105 3.03 -17.12 -5.34
C ALA A 105 1.67 -17.51 -4.75
N TYR A 106 0.80 -16.54 -4.42
CA TYR A 106 -0.55 -16.81 -3.91
C TYR A 106 -1.39 -17.65 -4.86
N LEU A 107 -1.35 -17.38 -6.17
CA LEU A 107 -2.07 -18.17 -7.17
C LEU A 107 -1.57 -19.61 -7.31
N LYS A 108 -0.30 -19.88 -6.97
CA LYS A 108 0.28 -21.23 -6.96
C LYS A 108 0.00 -21.96 -5.65
N GLU A 109 0.09 -21.24 -4.54
CA GLU A 109 -0.05 -21.79 -3.18
C GLU A 109 -1.51 -22.07 -2.83
N PHE A 110 -2.44 -21.23 -3.29
CA PHE A 110 -3.86 -21.30 -2.94
C PHE A 110 -4.74 -21.46 -4.19
N PRO A 111 -5.28 -22.67 -4.45
CA PRO A 111 -6.20 -22.91 -5.57
C PRO A 111 -7.45 -22.02 -5.54
N ASN A 112 -7.92 -21.67 -4.34
CA ASN A 112 -9.12 -20.85 -4.11
C ASN A 112 -8.83 -19.34 -4.12
N PHE A 113 -7.62 -18.91 -4.47
CA PHE A 113 -7.29 -17.49 -4.48
C PHE A 113 -8.06 -16.73 -5.57
N PRO A 114 -8.71 -15.59 -5.26
CA PRO A 114 -9.49 -14.85 -6.23
C PRO A 114 -8.61 -14.24 -7.32
N ARG A 115 -8.74 -14.76 -8.55
CA ARG A 115 -7.94 -14.36 -9.72
C ARG A 115 -8.15 -12.90 -10.12
N ASN A 116 -9.28 -12.31 -9.75
CA ASN A 116 -9.64 -10.94 -10.05
C ASN A 116 -8.83 -9.90 -9.26
N ARG A 117 -8.21 -10.29 -8.14
CA ARG A 117 -7.34 -9.38 -7.37
C ARG A 117 -6.12 -8.99 -8.20
N LYS A 118 -5.86 -7.69 -8.28
CA LYS A 118 -4.67 -7.07 -8.88
C LYS A 118 -3.49 -7.13 -7.92
N ALA A 119 -2.27 -6.88 -8.37
CA ALA A 119 -1.07 -6.97 -7.55
C ALA A 119 -0.99 -5.80 -6.55
N ILE A 120 -1.06 -4.56 -7.03
CA ILE A 120 -0.80 -3.35 -6.24
C ILE A 120 -1.72 -2.18 -6.58
N PHE A 121 -2.05 -1.92 -7.84
CA PHE A 121 -2.88 -0.78 -8.22
C PHE A 121 -4.27 -1.27 -8.60
N PRO A 122 -5.34 -0.78 -7.96
CA PRO A 122 -6.69 -1.15 -8.33
C PRO A 122 -6.93 -0.78 -9.81
N TYR A 123 -7.48 -1.72 -10.57
CA TYR A 123 -7.83 -1.58 -12.00
C TYR A 123 -6.67 -1.49 -13.02
N LEU A 124 -5.42 -1.32 -12.60
CA LEU A 124 -4.26 -1.29 -13.50
C LEU A 124 -3.44 -2.59 -13.43
N LEU A 125 -2.87 -2.90 -12.26
CA LEU A 125 -1.86 -3.95 -12.10
C LEU A 125 -2.00 -4.73 -10.81
#